data_AF-A0A7J4XZ66-F1
#
_entry.id   AF-A0A7J4XZ66-F1
#
_cell.length_a   1.000
_cell.length_b   1.000
_cell.length_c   1.000
_cell.angle_alpha   90.00
_cell.angle_beta   90.00
_cell.angle_gamma   90.00
#
_symmetry.space_group_name_H-M   'P 1'
#
loop_
_entity.id
_entity.type
_entity.pdbx_description
1 polymer ?
#
loop_
_entity_poly.entity_id
_entity_poly.type
_entity_poly.pdbx_seq_one_letter_code
_entity_poly.pdbx_strand_id
1 'polypeptide(L)'
;MSFQKLKCKYYNSLLKRKLLISPKVIVQLDGGICSQMHQYLLGQYYAQQAFAVRYDLAFYKEWGSDLNNQFVRNFDLLRAFPYLEFKEASALAVDVYRKRYYNVGNNTGKRVDDFSFLQKQPPVYLGGYYHLPANLWLAMFHSIFKMSLEVLDDPNKKFCQAIDKKANSVAVHVRRGDLKVEVFDYGKPASLKYFQAAVDMFRMRFPDAYFYFFSDEPDWVSKVLLPQLSLVDEGQVVNLNGSDKGYMDLFLIAHCKHQITSKGTLGKYGALLADNSAKVVVLCDDEIEYCWKELLMNPIFL
;
A
#
# COMPACT_ATOMS: atom_id res chain seq x y z
N MET A 1 -25.14 -26.70 -22.64
CA MET A 1 -24.01 -25.81 -22.28
C MET A 1 -24.58 -24.53 -21.69
N SER A 2 -24.21 -24.12 -20.47
CA SER A 2 -24.82 -22.93 -19.85
C SER A 2 -24.54 -21.65 -20.67
N PHE A 3 -25.47 -20.70 -20.64
CA PHE A 3 -25.38 -19.43 -21.38
C PHE A 3 -24.08 -18.66 -21.08
N GLN A 4 -23.59 -18.71 -19.84
CA GLN A 4 -22.32 -18.12 -19.42
C GLN A 4 -21.10 -18.82 -20.07
N LYS A 5 -21.10 -20.16 -20.14
CA LYS A 5 -20.03 -20.92 -20.84
C LYS A 5 -19.98 -20.56 -22.32
N LEU A 6 -21.14 -20.34 -22.95
CA LEU A 6 -21.24 -19.91 -24.35
C LEU A 6 -20.64 -18.50 -24.55
N LYS A 7 -20.99 -17.52 -23.68
CA LYS A 7 -20.41 -16.16 -23.70
C LYS A 7 -18.88 -16.18 -23.58
N CYS A 8 -18.33 -16.94 -22.62
CA CYS A 8 -16.88 -17.04 -22.45
C CYS A 8 -16.20 -17.68 -23.67
N LYS A 9 -16.82 -18.70 -24.26
CA LYS A 9 -16.29 -19.35 -25.48
C LYS A 9 -16.25 -18.37 -26.66
N TYR A 10 -17.31 -17.59 -26.87
CA TYR A 10 -17.36 -16.58 -27.93
C TYR A 10 -16.36 -15.44 -27.68
N TYR A 11 -16.30 -14.87 -26.48
CA TYR A 11 -15.34 -13.82 -26.13
C TYR A 11 -13.91 -14.28 -26.37
N ASN A 12 -13.54 -15.47 -25.90
CA ASN A 12 -12.21 -16.03 -26.11
C ASN A 12 -11.89 -16.30 -27.59
N SER A 13 -12.89 -16.72 -28.38
CA SER A 13 -12.74 -16.88 -29.84
C SER A 13 -12.45 -15.54 -30.53
N LEU A 14 -13.22 -14.50 -30.20
CA LEU A 14 -13.02 -13.15 -30.74
C LEU A 14 -11.66 -12.55 -30.34
N LEU A 15 -11.24 -12.79 -29.09
CA LEU A 15 -9.94 -12.38 -28.57
C LEU A 15 -8.77 -13.06 -29.32
N LYS A 16 -8.84 -14.38 -29.50
CA LYS A 16 -7.79 -15.14 -30.22
C LYS A 16 -7.65 -14.71 -31.67
N ARG A 17 -8.76 -14.42 -32.34
CA ARG A 17 -8.77 -14.02 -33.75
C ARG A 17 -8.46 -12.53 -33.97
N LYS A 18 -8.36 -11.73 -32.91
CA LYS A 18 -8.16 -10.26 -32.95
C LYS A 18 -9.19 -9.51 -33.82
N LEU A 19 -10.37 -10.09 -34.03
CA LEU A 19 -11.35 -9.58 -34.99
C LEU A 19 -12.19 -8.42 -34.43
N LEU A 20 -12.44 -8.39 -33.11
CA LEU A 20 -13.29 -7.39 -32.43
C LEU A 20 -12.85 -7.04 -31.01
N ILE A 21 -12.05 -7.90 -30.35
CA ILE A 21 -11.59 -7.69 -28.98
C ILE A 21 -10.07 -7.67 -29.01
N SER A 22 -9.49 -6.49 -28.81
CA SER A 22 -8.04 -6.37 -28.65
C SER A 22 -7.57 -7.09 -27.38
N PRO A 23 -6.45 -7.84 -27.45
CA PRO A 23 -5.77 -8.35 -26.27
C PRO A 23 -5.38 -7.23 -25.30
N LYS A 24 -5.47 -7.52 -24.01
CA LYS A 24 -5.25 -6.57 -22.92
C LYS A 24 -4.33 -7.18 -21.86
N VAL A 25 -3.81 -6.32 -21.00
CA VAL A 25 -3.28 -6.69 -19.70
C VAL A 25 -4.39 -6.43 -18.69
N ILE A 26 -4.78 -7.46 -17.93
CA ILE A 26 -5.70 -7.30 -16.80
C ILE A 26 -4.89 -7.49 -15.52
N VAL A 27 -4.92 -6.49 -14.64
CA VAL A 27 -4.23 -6.55 -13.34
C VAL A 27 -5.25 -6.70 -12.23
N GLN A 28 -5.08 -7.70 -11.38
CA GLN A 28 -5.86 -7.87 -10.16
C GLN A 28 -5.54 -6.75 -9.17
N LEU A 29 -6.57 -6.10 -8.64
CA LEU A 29 -6.45 -5.24 -7.47
C LEU A 29 -7.10 -5.89 -6.25
N ASP A 30 -6.40 -5.86 -5.12
CA ASP A 30 -6.90 -6.30 -3.82
C ASP A 30 -6.16 -5.60 -2.66
N GLY A 31 -6.57 -5.89 -1.42
CA GLY A 31 -5.96 -5.32 -0.22
C GLY A 31 -6.29 -3.84 0.00
N GLY A 32 -5.44 -3.17 0.81
CA GLY A 32 -5.61 -1.75 1.15
C GLY A 32 -5.00 -0.80 0.12
N ILE A 33 -5.08 0.51 0.40
CA ILE A 33 -4.60 1.56 -0.50
C ILE A 33 -3.15 1.34 -1.01
N CYS A 34 -2.25 0.84 -0.17
CA CYS A 34 -0.86 0.60 -0.58
C CYS A 34 -0.73 -0.56 -1.57
N SER A 35 -1.52 -1.64 -1.41
CA SER A 35 -1.60 -2.72 -2.39
C SER A 35 -2.17 -2.21 -3.71
N GLN A 36 -3.21 -1.38 -3.65
CA GLN A 36 -3.82 -0.76 -4.83
C GLN A 36 -2.83 0.12 -5.60
N MET A 37 -2.06 0.95 -4.89
CA MET A 37 -0.99 1.75 -5.49
C MET A 37 0.05 0.86 -6.18
N HIS A 38 0.51 -0.21 -5.52
CA HIS A 38 1.46 -1.16 -6.09
C HIS A 38 0.94 -1.83 -7.37
N GLN A 39 -0.27 -2.38 -7.31
CA GLN A 39 -0.90 -3.08 -8.43
C GLN A 39 -1.23 -2.13 -9.58
N TYR A 40 -1.58 -0.88 -9.26
CA TYR A 40 -1.73 0.17 -10.26
C TYR A 40 -0.42 0.43 -11.00
N LEU A 41 0.72 0.56 -10.28
CA LEU A 41 2.05 0.71 -10.88
C LEU A 41 2.38 -0.43 -11.83
N LEU A 42 2.11 -1.68 -11.43
CA LEU A 42 2.29 -2.82 -12.31
C LEU A 42 1.51 -2.65 -13.62
N GLY A 43 0.25 -2.21 -13.55
CA GLY A 43 -0.53 -1.87 -14.75
C GLY A 43 0.10 -0.75 -15.57
N GLN A 44 0.56 0.33 -14.93
CA GLN A 44 1.18 1.47 -15.62
C GLN A 44 2.47 1.08 -16.35
N TYR A 45 3.22 0.09 -15.86
CA TYR A 45 4.41 -0.43 -16.55
C TYR A 45 4.05 -0.99 -17.93
N TYR A 46 2.95 -1.73 -18.04
CA TYR A 46 2.47 -2.22 -19.34
C TYR A 46 1.81 -1.12 -20.18
N ALA A 47 1.18 -0.12 -19.56
CA ALA A 47 0.61 1.01 -20.26
C ALA A 47 1.70 1.83 -20.98
N GLN A 48 2.86 2.02 -20.36
CA GLN A 48 4.03 2.68 -20.96
C GLN A 48 4.57 1.94 -22.18
N GLN A 49 4.32 0.64 -22.29
CA GLN A 49 4.65 -0.18 -23.48
C GLN A 49 3.53 -0.15 -24.54
N ALA A 50 2.60 0.80 -24.45
CA ALA A 50 1.44 0.96 -25.32
C ALA A 50 0.44 -0.22 -25.30
N PHE A 51 0.44 -1.05 -24.24
CA PHE A 51 -0.58 -2.07 -24.08
C PHE A 51 -1.87 -1.51 -23.49
N ALA A 52 -3.00 -2.08 -23.92
CA ALA A 52 -4.29 -1.78 -23.32
C ALA A 52 -4.39 -2.43 -21.92
N VAL A 53 -4.40 -1.61 -20.87
CA VAL A 53 -4.47 -2.06 -19.47
C VAL A 53 -5.90 -1.91 -18.94
N ARG A 54 -6.34 -2.90 -18.16
CA ARG A 54 -7.59 -2.87 -17.39
C ARG A 54 -7.34 -3.43 -15.99
N TYR A 55 -8.18 -3.04 -15.05
CA TYR A 55 -8.05 -3.43 -13.65
C TYR A 55 -9.26 -4.25 -13.19
N ASP A 56 -9.00 -5.35 -12.50
CA ASP A 56 -10.01 -6.23 -11.93
C ASP A 56 -10.31 -5.81 -10.48
N LEU A 57 -11.53 -5.33 -10.24
CA LEU A 57 -12.02 -4.89 -8.92
C LEU A 57 -12.93 -5.94 -8.24
N ALA A 58 -12.96 -7.19 -8.72
CA ALA A 58 -13.85 -8.23 -8.19
C ALA A 58 -13.67 -8.42 -6.67
N PHE A 59 -12.44 -8.35 -6.16
CA PHE A 59 -12.15 -8.47 -4.72
C PHE A 59 -12.99 -7.50 -3.88
N TYR A 60 -13.06 -6.22 -4.26
CA TYR A 60 -13.80 -5.20 -3.50
C TYR A 60 -15.32 -5.33 -3.64
N LYS A 61 -15.80 -5.92 -4.75
CA LYS A 61 -17.23 -6.09 -5.02
C LYS A 61 -17.80 -7.34 -4.34
N GLU A 62 -16.98 -8.36 -4.16
CA GLU A 62 -17.40 -9.68 -3.69
C GLU A 62 -16.98 -9.94 -2.22
N TRP A 63 -15.82 -9.43 -1.77
CA TRP A 63 -15.22 -9.75 -0.46
C TRP A 63 -14.88 -8.48 0.33
N GLY A 64 -13.88 -7.72 -0.12
CA GLY A 64 -13.56 -6.38 0.40
C GLY A 64 -13.21 -6.33 1.89
N SER A 65 -12.38 -7.25 2.39
CA SER A 65 -12.02 -7.36 3.81
C SER A 65 -10.52 -7.55 4.07
N ASP A 66 -10.09 -7.31 5.30
CA ASP A 66 -8.74 -7.64 5.77
C ASP A 66 -8.54 -9.14 6.06
N LEU A 67 -7.34 -9.53 6.49
CA LEU A 67 -6.96 -10.95 6.59
C LEU A 67 -7.81 -11.77 7.57
N ASN A 68 -8.41 -11.13 8.56
CA ASN A 68 -9.26 -11.78 9.57
C ASN A 68 -10.75 -11.40 9.45
N ASN A 69 -11.14 -10.70 8.38
CA ASN A 69 -12.49 -10.23 8.10
C ASN A 69 -13.10 -9.30 9.17
N GLN A 70 -12.29 -8.50 9.85
CA GLN A 70 -12.74 -7.52 10.84
C GLN A 70 -12.91 -6.11 10.27
N PHE A 71 -12.06 -5.74 9.30
CA PHE A 71 -12.05 -4.40 8.74
C PHE A 71 -12.33 -4.41 7.24
N VAL A 72 -13.12 -3.44 6.79
CA VAL A 72 -13.45 -3.27 5.38
C VAL A 72 -12.20 -2.82 4.61
N ARG A 73 -12.07 -3.32 3.39
CA ARG A 73 -11.12 -2.84 2.38
C ARG A 73 -11.92 -2.28 1.21
N ASN A 74 -11.86 -0.96 1.07
CA ASN A 74 -12.50 -0.25 -0.03
C ASN A 74 -11.54 -0.08 -1.20
N PHE A 75 -12.09 0.18 -2.39
CA PHE A 75 -11.30 0.70 -3.50
C PHE A 75 -11.06 2.21 -3.28
N ASP A 76 -9.88 2.55 -2.76
CA ASP A 76 -9.52 3.90 -2.32
C ASP A 76 -8.56 4.61 -3.27
N LEU A 77 -7.99 3.92 -4.26
CA LEU A 77 -6.97 4.49 -5.16
C LEU A 77 -7.41 5.80 -5.81
N LEU A 78 -8.63 5.85 -6.36
CA LEU A 78 -9.16 7.06 -7.00
C LEU A 78 -9.70 8.09 -6.00
N ARG A 79 -9.91 7.69 -4.73
CA ARG A 79 -10.19 8.64 -3.66
C ARG A 79 -8.90 9.35 -3.26
N ALA A 80 -7.80 8.62 -3.16
CA ALA A 80 -6.47 9.13 -2.84
C ALA A 80 -5.85 9.95 -3.99
N PHE A 81 -6.03 9.48 -5.24
CA PHE A 81 -5.40 10.04 -6.42
C PHE A 81 -6.42 10.17 -7.56
N PRO A 82 -7.33 11.17 -7.50
CA PRO A 82 -8.47 11.30 -8.43
C PRO A 82 -8.08 11.61 -9.88
N TYR A 83 -6.85 12.04 -10.12
CA TYR A 83 -6.33 12.34 -11.46
C TYR A 83 -5.83 11.10 -12.22
N LEU A 84 -5.78 9.93 -11.59
CA LEU A 84 -5.28 8.71 -12.24
C LEU A 84 -6.23 8.22 -13.32
N GLU A 85 -5.70 7.92 -14.51
CA GLU A 85 -6.47 7.23 -15.53
C GLU A 85 -6.70 5.78 -15.09
N PHE A 86 -7.97 5.38 -15.01
CA PHE A 86 -8.35 4.05 -14.55
C PHE A 86 -9.47 3.48 -15.42
N LYS A 87 -9.25 2.25 -15.92
CA LYS A 87 -10.23 1.55 -16.74
C LYS A 87 -10.51 0.18 -16.14
N GLU A 88 -11.72 0.01 -15.61
CA GLU A 88 -12.15 -1.27 -15.05
C GLU A 88 -12.32 -2.34 -16.14
N ALA A 89 -11.95 -3.58 -15.82
CA ALA A 89 -12.28 -4.74 -16.65
C ALA A 89 -13.73 -5.14 -16.45
N SER A 90 -14.44 -5.53 -17.53
CA SER A 90 -15.78 -6.08 -17.38
C SER A 90 -15.74 -7.45 -16.71
N ALA A 91 -16.79 -7.81 -15.97
CA ALA A 91 -16.90 -9.11 -15.32
C ALA A 91 -16.64 -10.28 -16.28
N LEU A 92 -17.16 -10.23 -17.51
CA LEU A 92 -16.90 -11.24 -18.55
C LEU A 92 -15.42 -11.31 -18.95
N ALA A 93 -14.74 -10.16 -19.08
CA ALA A 93 -13.33 -10.12 -19.42
C ALA A 93 -12.49 -10.73 -18.30
N VAL A 94 -12.75 -10.35 -17.05
CA VAL A 94 -12.14 -10.94 -15.86
C VAL A 94 -12.33 -12.47 -15.86
N ASP A 95 -13.56 -12.94 -16.07
CA ASP A 95 -13.90 -14.36 -16.05
C ASP A 95 -13.10 -15.16 -17.09
N VAL A 96 -12.93 -14.62 -18.31
CA VAL A 96 -12.16 -15.27 -19.37
C VAL A 96 -10.66 -15.21 -19.08
N TYR A 97 -10.16 -14.04 -18.68
CA TYR A 97 -8.74 -13.79 -18.49
C TYR A 97 -8.17 -14.59 -17.31
N ARG A 98 -8.88 -14.59 -16.18
CA ARG A 98 -8.52 -15.38 -15.00
C ARG A 98 -8.50 -16.88 -15.30
N LYS A 99 -9.35 -17.39 -16.21
CA LYS A 99 -9.41 -18.83 -16.55
C LYS A 99 -8.41 -19.27 -17.61
N ARG A 100 -7.93 -18.35 -18.47
CA ARG A 100 -7.18 -18.72 -19.69
C ARG A 100 -5.80 -18.10 -19.81
N TYR A 101 -5.55 -17.01 -19.09
CA TYR A 101 -4.36 -16.18 -19.26
C TYR A 101 -3.75 -15.79 -17.89
N TYR A 102 -4.05 -16.56 -16.84
CA TYR A 102 -3.57 -16.30 -15.48
C TYR A 102 -2.05 -16.44 -15.40
N ASN A 103 -1.43 -15.43 -14.80
CA ASN A 103 -0.06 -15.44 -14.39
C ASN A 103 -0.01 -15.06 -12.91
N VAL A 104 0.66 -15.91 -12.12
CA VAL A 104 0.85 -15.69 -10.68
C VAL A 104 2.03 -14.76 -10.46
N GLY A 105 1.89 -13.84 -9.50
CA GLY A 105 2.96 -12.92 -9.14
C GLY A 105 4.10 -13.58 -8.38
N ASN A 106 5.31 -13.10 -8.65
CA ASN A 106 6.58 -13.55 -8.06
C ASN A 106 6.74 -13.19 -6.56
N ASN A 107 5.70 -12.61 -5.93
CA ASN A 107 5.63 -12.29 -4.51
C ASN A 107 4.29 -12.70 -3.88
N THR A 108 3.54 -13.63 -4.49
CA THR A 108 2.23 -14.09 -3.96
C THR A 108 2.38 -15.16 -2.87
N GLY A 109 3.53 -15.83 -2.83
CA GLY A 109 3.90 -16.77 -1.77
C GLY A 109 5.36 -16.52 -1.41
N LYS A 110 6.25 -17.44 -1.78
CA LYS A 110 7.69 -17.16 -1.68
C LYS A 110 8.08 -16.08 -2.68
N ARG A 111 8.76 -15.03 -2.20
CA ARG A 111 9.41 -14.04 -3.05
C ARG A 111 10.50 -14.68 -3.90
N VAL A 112 10.43 -14.50 -5.21
CA VAL A 112 11.44 -14.99 -6.17
C VAL A 112 11.87 -13.89 -7.13
N ASP A 113 13.17 -13.81 -7.41
CA ASP A 113 13.74 -12.81 -8.33
C ASP A 113 13.62 -13.24 -9.81
N ASP A 114 12.43 -13.71 -10.18
CA ASP A 114 12.05 -13.93 -11.58
C ASP A 114 11.16 -12.77 -12.05
N PHE A 115 11.69 -11.95 -12.95
CA PHE A 115 11.00 -10.80 -13.56
C PHE A 115 10.53 -11.08 -14.99
N SER A 116 10.45 -12.34 -15.41
CA SER A 116 10.00 -12.74 -16.76
C SER A 116 8.58 -12.25 -17.10
N PHE A 117 7.76 -11.96 -16.08
CA PHE A 117 6.43 -11.36 -16.27
C PHE A 117 6.52 -10.02 -17.02
N LEU A 118 7.58 -9.22 -16.82
CA LEU A 118 7.77 -7.92 -17.48
C LEU A 118 7.79 -8.03 -19.01
N GLN A 119 8.18 -9.19 -19.56
CA GLN A 119 8.26 -9.45 -21.00
C GLN A 119 6.95 -10.02 -21.59
N LYS A 120 5.94 -10.27 -20.76
CA LYS A 120 4.68 -10.88 -21.22
C LYS A 120 3.88 -9.93 -22.10
N GLN A 121 3.43 -10.46 -23.22
CA GLN A 121 2.56 -9.78 -24.16
C GLN A 121 1.08 -10.11 -23.86
N PRO A 122 0.14 -9.18 -24.11
CA PRO A 122 -1.28 -9.46 -23.98
C PRO A 122 -1.74 -10.54 -24.99
N PRO A 123 -2.72 -11.40 -24.64
CA PRO A 123 -3.56 -11.34 -23.45
C PRO A 123 -2.88 -11.96 -22.22
N VAL A 124 -2.90 -11.23 -21.10
CA VAL A 124 -2.37 -11.71 -19.81
C VAL A 124 -3.23 -11.18 -18.67
N TYR A 125 -3.43 -12.02 -17.65
CA TYR A 125 -4.02 -11.67 -16.36
C TYR A 125 -2.94 -11.78 -15.29
N LEU A 126 -2.60 -10.67 -14.65
CA LEU A 126 -1.60 -10.60 -13.59
C LEU A 126 -2.34 -10.68 -12.26
N GLY A 127 -2.23 -11.85 -11.61
CA GLY A 127 -2.92 -12.15 -10.36
C GLY A 127 -1.95 -12.30 -9.18
N GLY A 128 -2.42 -11.94 -7.99
CA GLY A 128 -1.62 -11.91 -6.76
C GLY A 128 -0.66 -10.73 -6.69
N TYR A 129 0.44 -10.92 -5.96
CA TYR A 129 1.42 -9.89 -5.65
C TYR A 129 2.70 -10.09 -6.44
N TYR A 130 3.17 -9.00 -7.05
CA TYR A 130 4.43 -8.94 -7.77
C TYR A 130 5.41 -8.09 -6.96
N HIS A 131 6.71 -8.32 -7.12
CA HIS A 131 7.71 -7.31 -6.79
C HIS A 131 8.44 -6.96 -8.09
N LEU A 132 8.74 -5.68 -8.25
CA LEU A 132 9.44 -5.13 -9.41
C LEU A 132 10.87 -4.78 -8.99
N PRO A 133 11.82 -4.68 -9.95
CA PRO A 133 13.14 -4.11 -9.67
C PRO A 133 13.00 -2.74 -9.00
N ALA A 134 13.71 -2.50 -7.90
CA ALA A 134 13.47 -1.35 -7.03
C ALA A 134 13.64 0.00 -7.74
N ASN A 135 14.66 0.14 -8.60
CA ASN A 135 14.88 1.34 -9.39
C ASN A 135 13.71 1.65 -10.34
N LEU A 136 13.18 0.63 -11.01
CA LEU A 136 12.00 0.76 -11.88
C LEU A 136 10.78 1.15 -11.06
N TRP A 137 10.55 0.44 -9.95
CA TRP A 137 9.40 0.65 -9.09
C TRP A 137 9.38 2.07 -8.49
N LEU A 138 10.52 2.50 -7.93
CA LEU A 138 10.66 3.79 -7.26
C LEU A 138 10.51 4.97 -8.24
N ALA A 139 11.11 4.87 -9.43
CA ALA A 139 10.97 5.90 -10.47
C ALA A 139 9.50 6.05 -10.92
N MET A 140 8.79 4.93 -11.08
CA MET A 140 7.37 4.97 -11.41
C MET A 140 6.52 5.49 -10.25
N PHE A 141 6.80 5.05 -9.01
CA PHE A 141 6.09 5.50 -7.82
C PHE A 141 6.12 7.02 -7.70
N HIS A 142 7.32 7.62 -7.79
CA HIS A 142 7.48 9.07 -7.67
C HIS A 142 6.90 9.84 -8.86
N SER A 143 6.87 9.27 -10.08
CA SER A 143 6.29 9.96 -11.23
C SER A 143 4.77 9.97 -11.21
N ILE A 144 4.14 8.89 -10.72
CA ILE A 144 2.69 8.69 -10.76
C ILE A 144 1.99 9.26 -9.52
N PHE A 145 2.51 9.03 -8.33
CA PHE A 145 1.81 9.40 -7.09
C PHE A 145 2.29 10.73 -6.55
N LYS A 146 1.43 11.73 -6.69
CA LYS A 146 1.54 13.08 -6.11
C LYS A 146 0.44 13.29 -5.09
N MET A 147 0.83 13.69 -3.88
CA MET A 147 -0.14 14.08 -2.85
C MET A 147 -0.80 15.40 -3.22
N SER A 148 -2.11 15.50 -2.94
CA SER A 148 -2.86 16.74 -3.01
C SER A 148 -3.68 16.91 -1.74
N LEU A 149 -3.56 18.08 -1.11
CA LEU A 149 -4.37 18.43 0.07
C LEU A 149 -5.87 18.52 -0.25
N GLU A 150 -6.24 18.67 -1.52
CA GLU A 150 -7.65 18.76 -1.94
C GLU A 150 -8.44 17.47 -1.68
N VAL A 151 -7.74 16.34 -1.61
CA VAL A 151 -8.30 15.01 -1.29
C VAL A 151 -8.72 14.88 0.17
N LEU A 152 -8.12 15.67 1.06
CA LEU A 152 -8.41 15.64 2.49
C LEU A 152 -9.69 16.43 2.80
N ASP A 153 -10.50 15.89 3.72
CA ASP A 153 -11.61 16.64 4.32
C ASP A 153 -11.09 17.69 5.32
N ASP A 154 -11.96 18.60 5.75
CA ASP A 154 -11.56 19.73 6.60
C ASP A 154 -10.90 19.31 7.92
N PRO A 155 -11.37 18.27 8.65
CA PRO A 155 -10.66 17.75 9.81
C PRO A 155 -9.23 17.32 9.49
N ASN A 156 -9.03 16.55 8.42
CA ASN A 156 -7.70 16.08 8.03
C ASN A 156 -6.79 17.23 7.56
N LYS A 157 -7.31 18.21 6.82
CA LYS A 157 -6.56 19.43 6.44
C LYS A 157 -6.07 20.20 7.65
N LYS A 158 -6.94 20.42 8.65
CA LYS A 158 -6.55 21.09 9.90
C LYS A 158 -5.49 20.28 10.66
N PHE A 159 -5.58 18.96 10.63
CA PHE A 159 -4.58 18.11 11.27
C PHE A 159 -3.23 18.14 10.55
N CYS A 160 -3.18 18.13 9.22
CA CYS A 160 -1.96 18.39 8.44
C CYS A 160 -1.30 19.71 8.86
N GLN A 161 -2.07 20.79 8.96
CA GLN A 161 -1.54 22.08 9.42
C GLN A 161 -0.98 22.01 10.85
N ALA A 162 -1.56 21.19 11.72
CA ALA A 162 -1.04 20.97 13.07
C ALA A 162 0.28 20.16 13.06
N ILE A 163 0.39 19.16 12.20
CA ILE A 163 1.63 18.39 11.97
C ILE A 163 2.75 19.31 11.44
N ASP A 164 2.43 20.18 10.48
CA ASP A 164 3.41 21.06 9.83
C ASP A 164 3.96 22.15 10.76
N LYS A 165 3.25 22.48 11.84
CA LYS A 165 3.74 23.40 12.88
C LYS A 165 4.81 22.78 13.78
N LYS A 166 4.98 21.45 13.78
CA LYS A 166 6.04 20.78 14.54
C LYS A 166 7.29 20.70 13.68
N ALA A 167 8.41 21.20 14.21
CA ALA A 167 9.69 21.13 13.52
C ALA A 167 10.13 19.67 13.29
N ASN A 168 9.89 18.80 14.28
CA ASN A 168 10.21 17.37 14.21
C ASN A 168 8.97 16.50 14.49
N SER A 169 7.98 16.52 13.58
CA SER A 169 6.85 15.57 13.65
C SER A 169 7.28 14.17 13.22
N VAL A 170 6.96 13.17 14.05
CA VAL A 170 7.28 11.76 13.82
C VAL A 170 5.99 10.96 13.70
N ALA A 171 5.68 10.42 12.52
CA ALA A 171 4.58 9.46 12.40
C ALA A 171 5.02 8.11 12.97
N VAL A 172 4.25 7.54 13.89
CA VAL A 172 4.47 6.20 14.43
C VAL A 172 3.33 5.31 13.95
N HIS A 173 3.61 4.50 12.92
CA HIS A 173 2.64 3.54 12.44
C HIS A 173 2.74 2.24 13.25
N VAL A 174 1.63 1.84 13.87
CA VAL A 174 1.52 0.65 14.72
C VAL A 174 0.49 -0.30 14.09
N ARG A 175 0.92 -1.18 13.19
CA ARG A 175 0.04 -2.21 12.62
C ARG A 175 -0.39 -3.19 13.69
N ARG A 176 -1.70 -3.29 13.89
CA ARG A 176 -2.38 -4.23 14.78
C ARG A 176 -3.66 -4.70 14.10
N GLY A 177 -4.57 -5.35 14.84
CA GLY A 177 -5.75 -5.99 14.26
C GLY A 177 -5.38 -7.36 13.68
N ASP A 178 -5.17 -7.40 12.37
CA ASP A 178 -4.81 -8.64 11.64
C ASP A 178 -3.40 -9.15 11.98
N LEU A 179 -2.52 -8.29 12.51
CA LEU A 179 -1.16 -8.61 12.93
C LEU A 179 -0.97 -8.49 14.45
N LYS A 180 -1.91 -9.02 15.26
CA LYS A 180 -1.73 -9.14 16.72
C LYS A 180 -0.74 -10.25 17.10
N VAL A 181 -0.66 -11.26 16.25
CA VAL A 181 0.21 -12.43 16.36
C VAL A 181 1.02 -12.55 15.08
N GLU A 182 1.98 -13.47 15.05
CA GLU A 182 2.76 -13.76 13.86
C GLU A 182 1.88 -14.18 12.68
N VAL A 183 2.11 -13.58 11.52
CA VAL A 183 1.43 -13.89 10.26
C VAL A 183 2.48 -14.22 9.21
N PHE A 184 2.27 -15.28 8.43
CA PHE A 184 3.24 -15.79 7.45
C PHE A 184 3.85 -14.69 6.56
N ASP A 185 3.01 -13.80 6.01
CA ASP A 185 3.45 -12.75 5.07
C ASP A 185 4.14 -11.54 5.75
N TYR A 186 3.98 -11.38 7.07
CA TYR A 186 4.41 -10.17 7.79
C TYR A 186 5.33 -10.45 8.98
N GLY A 187 5.59 -11.71 9.29
CA GLY A 187 6.34 -12.13 10.47
C GLY A 187 5.66 -11.71 11.77
N LYS A 188 6.47 -11.49 12.80
CA LYS A 188 5.99 -11.07 14.13
C LYS A 188 5.64 -9.59 14.17
N PRO A 189 4.63 -9.19 14.97
CA PRO A 189 4.38 -7.78 15.22
C PRO A 189 5.61 -7.08 15.79
N ALA A 190 5.73 -5.78 15.49
CA ALA A 190 6.78 -4.94 16.05
C ALA A 190 6.72 -4.96 17.59
N SER A 191 7.87 -5.17 18.23
CA SER A 191 7.95 -5.33 19.68
C SER A 191 7.89 -3.97 20.41
N LEU A 192 7.53 -3.99 21.70
CA LEU A 192 7.66 -2.80 22.55
C LEU A 192 9.11 -2.30 22.57
N LYS A 193 10.09 -3.21 22.66
CA LYS A 193 11.51 -2.86 22.67
C LYS A 193 11.92 -2.09 21.41
N TYR A 194 11.36 -2.47 20.25
CA TYR A 194 11.56 -1.75 19.00
C TYR A 194 11.01 -0.32 19.09
N PHE A 195 9.75 -0.15 19.51
CA PHE A 195 9.16 1.18 19.66
C PHE A 195 9.92 2.06 20.67
N GLN A 196 10.36 1.46 21.79
CA GLN A 196 11.16 2.16 22.80
C GLN A 196 12.50 2.64 22.20
N ALA A 197 13.25 1.76 21.55
CA ALA A 197 14.53 2.10 20.91
C ALA A 197 14.37 3.18 19.84
N ALA A 198 13.31 3.11 19.04
CA ALA A 198 13.01 4.09 18.01
C ALA A 198 12.66 5.47 18.60
N VAL A 199 11.79 5.51 19.61
CA VAL A 199 11.43 6.75 20.32
C VAL A 199 12.65 7.37 21.00
N ASP A 200 13.46 6.57 21.69
CA ASP A 200 14.66 7.06 22.37
C ASP A 200 15.69 7.63 21.37
N MET A 201 15.87 6.99 20.22
CA MET A 201 16.71 7.52 19.14
C MET A 201 16.22 8.89 18.67
N PHE A 202 14.91 9.05 18.45
CA PHE A 202 14.33 10.34 18.06
C PHE A 202 14.46 11.40 19.16
N ARG A 203 14.21 11.06 20.43
CA ARG A 203 14.41 11.99 21.56
C ARG A 203 15.86 12.46 21.68
N MET A 204 16.82 11.56 21.49
CA MET A 204 18.24 11.90 21.53
C MET A 204 18.65 12.80 20.36
N ARG A 205 18.12 12.54 19.16
CA ARG A 205 18.49 13.26 17.94
C ARG A 205 17.73 14.58 17.75
N PHE A 206 16.48 14.63 18.20
CA PHE A 206 15.54 15.73 18.05
C PHE A 206 14.79 15.93 19.37
N PRO A 207 15.33 16.74 20.29
CA PRO A 207 14.75 16.93 21.63
C PRO A 207 13.31 17.51 21.64
N ASP A 208 12.87 18.12 20.54
CA ASP A 208 11.52 18.65 20.33
C ASP A 208 10.64 17.75 19.44
N ALA A 209 11.02 16.48 19.26
CA ALA A 209 10.24 15.50 18.51
C ALA A 209 8.82 15.35 19.08
N TYR A 210 7.83 15.32 18.19
CA TYR A 210 6.44 15.08 18.55
C TYR A 210 5.86 13.89 17.78
N PHE A 211 5.36 12.89 18.51
CA PHE A 211 4.99 11.59 17.98
C PHE A 211 3.48 11.49 17.71
N TYR A 212 3.11 11.20 16.47
CA TYR A 212 1.73 10.99 16.03
C TYR A 212 1.50 9.51 15.76
N PHE A 213 0.70 8.84 16.59
CA PHE A 213 0.49 7.39 16.49
C PHE A 213 -0.72 7.05 15.62
N PHE A 214 -0.50 6.22 14.60
CA PHE A 214 -1.53 5.73 13.68
C PHE A 214 -1.67 4.21 13.84
N SER A 215 -2.89 3.70 13.98
CA SER A 215 -3.14 2.27 14.17
C SER A 215 -4.58 1.90 13.83
N ASP A 216 -4.79 0.67 13.39
CA ASP A 216 -6.12 0.05 13.34
C ASP A 216 -6.71 -0.17 14.75
N GLU A 217 -5.89 -0.09 15.82
CA GLU A 217 -6.32 -0.22 17.22
C GLU A 217 -5.87 0.98 18.09
N PRO A 218 -6.41 2.20 17.86
CA PRO A 218 -6.00 3.41 18.58
C PRO A 218 -6.21 3.31 20.11
N ASP A 219 -7.24 2.58 20.53
CA ASP A 219 -7.53 2.29 21.93
C ASP A 219 -6.42 1.47 22.61
N TRP A 220 -5.85 0.49 21.91
CA TRP A 220 -4.75 -0.28 22.45
C TRP A 220 -3.48 0.57 22.55
N VAL A 221 -3.21 1.39 21.53
CA VAL A 221 -2.04 2.28 21.55
C VAL A 221 -2.10 3.25 22.74
N SER A 222 -3.25 3.89 22.95
CA SER A 222 -3.43 4.84 24.05
C SER A 222 -3.35 4.20 25.43
N LYS A 223 -3.96 3.03 25.63
CA LYS A 223 -4.05 2.37 26.95
C LYS A 223 -2.85 1.50 27.29
N VAL A 224 -2.11 1.02 26.30
CA VAL A 224 -1.05 0.02 26.47
C VAL A 224 0.30 0.53 26.01
N LEU A 225 0.43 0.99 24.76
CA LEU A 225 1.74 1.33 24.18
C LEU A 225 2.27 2.66 24.74
N LEU A 226 1.49 3.74 24.68
CA LEU A 226 1.93 5.07 25.12
C LEU A 226 2.42 5.10 26.58
N PRO A 227 1.71 4.49 27.55
CA PRO A 227 2.19 4.46 28.94
C PRO A 227 3.55 3.77 29.09
N GLN A 228 3.84 2.75 28.27
CA GLN A 228 5.11 2.02 28.32
C GLN A 228 6.26 2.79 27.66
N LEU A 229 5.97 3.67 26.70
CA LEU A 229 6.96 4.54 26.06
C LEU A 229 7.27 5.82 26.86
N SER A 230 6.54 6.02 27.98
CA SER A 230 6.65 7.21 28.83
C SER A 230 6.46 8.52 28.03
N LEU A 231 5.49 8.53 27.11
CA LEU A 231 5.12 9.69 26.30
C LEU A 231 3.87 10.33 26.89
N VAL A 232 4.03 11.47 27.56
CA VAL A 232 2.89 12.20 28.18
C VAL A 232 2.53 13.43 27.36
N ASP A 233 3.47 14.35 27.15
CA ASP A 233 3.24 15.63 26.43
C ASP A 233 3.91 15.69 25.04
N GLU A 234 4.53 14.59 24.64
CA GLU A 234 5.37 14.50 23.43
C GLU A 234 4.69 13.68 22.32
N GLY A 235 3.47 13.19 22.53
CA GLY A 235 2.80 12.37 21.54
C GLY A 235 1.30 12.25 21.73
N GLN A 236 0.62 11.84 20.66
CA GLN A 236 -0.83 11.62 20.68
C GLN A 236 -1.23 10.49 19.73
N VAL A 237 -2.34 9.84 20.05
CA VAL A 237 -2.99 8.90 19.14
C VAL A 237 -3.85 9.68 18.14
N VAL A 238 -3.66 9.40 16.85
CA VAL A 238 -4.49 9.93 15.78
C VAL A 238 -5.66 8.97 15.57
N ASN A 239 -6.86 9.44 15.89
CA ASN A 239 -8.10 8.69 15.73
C ASN A 239 -9.13 9.51 14.93
N LEU A 240 -8.69 10.00 13.76
CA LEU A 240 -9.51 10.82 12.87
C LEU A 240 -10.25 9.99 11.82
N ASN A 241 -9.64 8.88 11.40
CA ASN A 241 -10.07 8.09 10.27
C ASN A 241 -10.25 6.63 10.69
N GLY A 242 -11.32 6.01 10.18
CA GLY A 242 -11.51 4.57 10.26
C GLY A 242 -10.83 3.84 9.10
N SER A 243 -10.94 2.51 9.09
CA SER A 243 -10.42 1.65 8.02
C SER A 243 -10.96 2.01 6.63
N ASP A 244 -12.14 2.63 6.54
CA ASP A 244 -12.78 3.10 5.31
C ASP A 244 -12.16 4.40 4.75
N LYS A 245 -11.30 5.07 5.52
CA LYS A 245 -10.61 6.32 5.18
C LYS A 245 -9.08 6.22 5.37
N GLY A 246 -8.51 5.02 5.38
CA GLY A 246 -7.07 4.82 5.60
C GLY A 246 -6.14 5.54 4.59
N TYR A 247 -6.66 5.92 3.41
CA TYR A 247 -5.92 6.77 2.47
C TYR A 247 -5.70 8.22 2.98
N MET A 248 -6.55 8.73 3.87
CA MET A 248 -6.32 10.02 4.52
C MET A 248 -5.22 9.90 5.57
N ASP A 249 -5.20 8.82 6.35
CA ASP A 249 -4.09 8.53 7.28
C ASP A 249 -2.76 8.39 6.54
N LEU A 250 -2.75 7.75 5.36
CA LEU A 250 -1.56 7.69 4.52
C LEU A 250 -0.98 9.09 4.23
N PHE A 251 -1.83 10.08 3.96
CA PHE A 251 -1.40 11.46 3.71
C PHE A 251 -0.96 12.15 5.01
N LEU A 252 -1.66 11.95 6.14
CA LEU A 252 -1.23 12.48 7.44
C LEU A 252 0.16 11.93 7.84
N ILE A 253 0.39 10.63 7.65
CA ILE A 253 1.69 9.98 7.89
C ILE A 253 2.76 10.61 6.99
N ALA A 254 2.45 10.81 5.70
CA ALA A 254 3.39 11.39 4.75
C ALA A 254 3.78 12.84 5.09
N HIS A 255 2.86 13.63 5.66
CA HIS A 255 3.12 14.99 6.11
C HIS A 255 4.09 15.08 7.30
N CYS A 256 4.26 14.03 8.09
CA CYS A 256 5.24 14.01 9.17
C CYS A 256 6.67 14.09 8.63
N LYS A 257 7.54 14.82 9.33
CA LYS A 257 8.94 15.04 8.92
C LYS A 257 9.79 13.77 9.02
N HIS A 258 9.51 12.93 10.00
CA HIS A 258 10.16 11.64 10.21
C HIS A 258 9.15 10.54 10.50
N GLN A 259 9.57 9.28 10.45
CA GLN A 259 8.67 8.15 10.62
C GLN A 259 9.31 6.99 11.38
N ILE A 260 8.52 6.36 12.24
CA ILE A 260 8.73 5.04 12.82
C ILE A 260 7.68 4.14 12.20
N THR A 261 8.11 3.15 11.43
CA THR A 261 7.22 2.21 10.74
C THR A 261 7.14 0.90 11.50
N SER A 262 6.02 0.20 11.42
CA SER A 262 5.90 -1.20 11.83
C SER A 262 5.92 -2.13 10.61
N LYS A 263 5.67 -3.41 10.85
CA LYS A 263 5.26 -4.36 9.82
C LYS A 263 4.06 -3.86 9.01
N GLY A 264 4.01 -4.24 7.73
CA GLY A 264 3.03 -3.77 6.77
C GLY A 264 3.47 -2.53 5.98
N THR A 265 2.62 -2.06 5.07
CA THR A 265 3.02 -1.12 4.02
C THR A 265 2.61 0.33 4.26
N LEU A 266 1.55 0.60 5.05
CA LEU A 266 0.98 1.95 5.19
C LEU A 266 2.01 2.98 5.67
N GLY A 267 2.71 2.71 6.78
CA GLY A 267 3.79 3.57 7.26
C GLY A 267 4.89 3.79 6.21
N LYS A 268 5.26 2.75 5.48
CA LYS A 268 6.37 2.79 4.50
C LYS A 268 6.00 3.57 3.24
N TYR A 269 4.75 3.42 2.76
CA TYR A 269 4.23 4.22 1.66
C TYR A 269 4.07 5.69 2.06
N GLY A 270 3.69 5.96 3.31
CA GLY A 270 3.71 7.31 3.87
C GLY A 270 5.11 7.90 3.85
N ALA A 271 6.15 7.12 4.14
CA ALA A 271 7.54 7.58 4.05
C ALA A 271 7.89 7.96 2.61
N LEU A 272 7.60 7.08 1.66
CA LEU A 272 7.91 7.24 0.24
C LEU A 272 7.22 8.44 -0.42
N LEU A 273 5.96 8.73 -0.07
CA LEU A 273 5.18 9.83 -0.67
C LEU A 273 5.82 11.21 -0.44
N ALA A 274 6.60 11.37 0.61
CA ALA A 274 7.25 12.61 0.98
C ALA A 274 8.69 12.37 1.47
N ASP A 275 9.40 11.47 0.79
CA ASP A 275 10.78 11.14 1.13
C ASP A 275 11.73 12.28 0.72
N ASN A 276 12.76 12.50 1.52
CA ASN A 276 13.76 13.53 1.29
C ASN A 276 15.02 13.27 2.13
N SER A 277 16.11 13.98 1.83
CA SER A 277 17.40 13.77 2.50
C SER A 277 17.43 14.08 3.99
N ALA A 278 16.45 14.80 4.54
CA ALA A 278 16.35 15.10 5.97
C ALA A 278 15.42 14.12 6.72
N LYS A 279 14.46 13.49 6.02
CA LYS A 279 13.52 12.53 6.62
C LYS A 279 14.29 11.30 7.09
N VAL A 280 14.01 10.88 8.32
CA VAL A 280 14.57 9.66 8.94
C VAL A 280 13.43 8.66 9.03
N VAL A 281 13.66 7.44 8.54
CA VAL A 281 12.65 6.39 8.52
C VAL A 281 13.18 5.18 9.29
N VAL A 282 12.58 4.89 10.43
CA VAL A 282 12.92 3.72 11.24
C VAL A 282 12.05 2.53 10.83
N LEU A 283 12.69 1.39 10.60
CA LEU A 283 12.06 0.12 10.25
C LEU A 283 12.51 -0.96 11.24
N CYS A 284 11.69 -2.00 11.42
CA CYS A 284 12.08 -3.15 12.21
C CYS A 284 13.26 -3.89 11.55
N ASP A 285 14.29 -4.20 12.33
CA ASP A 285 15.42 -5.04 11.92
C ASP A 285 14.97 -6.50 11.75
N ASP A 286 14.50 -6.81 10.55
CA ASP A 286 13.96 -8.10 10.16
C ASP A 286 14.16 -8.29 8.65
N GLU A 287 14.56 -9.49 8.23
CA GLU A 287 14.89 -9.82 6.84
C GLU A 287 13.77 -9.46 5.85
N ILE A 288 12.50 -9.61 6.23
CA ILE A 288 11.37 -9.28 5.35
C ILE A 288 11.29 -7.78 5.04
N GLU A 289 11.90 -6.94 5.89
CA GLU A 289 11.87 -5.48 5.77
C GLU A 289 13.10 -4.91 5.04
N TYR A 290 14.16 -5.69 4.82
CA TYR A 290 15.39 -5.18 4.21
C TYR A 290 15.23 -4.72 2.76
N CYS A 291 14.19 -5.20 2.07
CA CYS A 291 13.88 -4.71 0.72
C CYS A 291 13.45 -3.23 0.68
N TRP A 292 13.13 -2.61 1.81
CA TRP A 292 12.85 -1.18 1.88
C TRP A 292 14.11 -0.32 1.90
N LYS A 293 15.28 -0.91 2.18
CA LYS A 293 16.54 -0.19 2.29
C LYS A 293 16.91 0.56 1.00
N GLU A 294 16.61 -0.04 -0.15
CA GLU A 294 16.90 0.54 -1.47
C GLU A 294 15.81 1.51 -1.97
N LEU A 295 14.67 1.59 -1.27
CA LEU A 295 13.54 2.43 -1.66
C LEU A 295 13.50 3.77 -0.91
N LEU A 296 14.19 3.88 0.23
CA LEU A 296 14.16 5.04 1.11
C LEU A 296 15.51 5.75 1.12
N MET A 297 15.51 7.08 1.25
CA MET A 297 16.74 7.88 1.27
C MET A 297 17.55 7.70 2.56
N ASN A 298 16.89 7.65 3.73
CA ASN A 298 17.56 7.48 5.02
C ASN A 298 16.87 6.43 5.93
N PRO A 299 16.88 5.14 5.54
CA PRO A 299 16.35 4.07 6.37
C PRO A 299 17.30 3.72 7.52
N ILE A 300 16.74 3.49 8.70
CA ILE A 300 17.43 2.95 9.89
C ILE A 300 16.69 1.71 10.34
N PHE A 301 17.40 0.59 10.52
CA PHE A 301 16.84 -0.66 11.04
C PHE A 301 17.19 -0.79 12.53
N LEU A 302 16.19 -1.04 13.37
CA LEU A 302 16.31 -1.21 14.83
C LEU A 302 15.56 -2.44 15.35
#